data_AF-A0A447RBK0-F1
#
_entry.id   AF-A0A447RBK0-F1
#
_cell.length_a   1.000
_cell.length_b   1.000
_cell.length_c   1.000
_cell.angle_alpha   90.00
_cell.angle_beta   90.00
_cell.angle_gamma   90.00
#
_symmetry.space_group_name_H-M   'P 1'
#
loop_
_entity.id
_entity.type
_entity.pdbx_description
1 polymer ?
#
loop_
_entity_poly.entity_id
_entity_poly.type
_entity_poly.pdbx_seq_one_letter_code
_entity_poly.pdbx_strand_id
1 'polypeptide(L)'
;MKPGCTLFLLLFSALTTSITARAQLSSLTTTAPYLLAGSPTFDLSISQFRENFNRQNPDLPLNEFRAIENSRDKANLTRAASKINENLYASTALERGTLKVKSMQITWLPIQGPEQKAAKAKALEYMAAIIRTVAPLLTKEQSQKKLQRCLSPVKVNTITLRPKARYVMLSQITAKRG
;
A
#
# COMPACT_ATOMS: atom_id res chain seq x y z
N MET A 1 35.56 -67.58 27.48
CA MET A 1 35.96 -66.16 27.55
C MET A 1 34.73 -65.33 27.17
N LYS A 2 34.24 -64.47 28.07
CA LYS A 2 33.29 -63.38 27.74
C LYS A 2 34.12 -62.10 27.56
N PRO A 3 33.79 -61.23 26.60
CA PRO A 3 32.87 -60.11 26.86
C PRO A 3 31.93 -59.86 25.66
N GLY A 4 30.86 -59.06 25.68
CA GLY A 4 30.33 -58.04 26.57
C GLY A 4 29.41 -57.12 25.74
N CYS A 5 28.61 -56.27 26.42
CA CYS A 5 28.16 -54.93 25.98
C CYS A 5 27.42 -54.80 24.62
N THR A 6 26.26 -54.18 24.43
CA THR A 6 25.44 -53.25 25.20
C THR A 6 24.14 -53.07 24.43
N LEU A 7 23.03 -53.02 25.16
CA LEU A 7 21.68 -52.63 24.72
C LEU A 7 21.66 -51.16 24.28
N PHE A 8 21.22 -50.83 23.05
CA PHE A 8 20.92 -49.44 22.66
C PHE A 8 19.70 -49.35 21.73
N LEU A 9 18.56 -48.99 22.34
CA LEU A 9 17.48 -48.11 21.86
C LEU A 9 17.15 -48.08 20.36
N LEU A 10 16.03 -48.71 19.97
CA LEU A 10 15.28 -48.32 18.76
C LEU A 10 13.80 -48.66 18.92
N LEU A 11 12.97 -47.66 19.23
CA LEU A 11 11.52 -47.62 18.93
C LEU A 11 10.99 -46.20 19.19
N PHE A 12 11.13 -45.34 18.19
CA PHE A 12 10.47 -44.03 18.13
C PHE A 12 9.14 -44.22 17.37
N SER A 13 8.02 -44.32 18.08
CA SER A 13 6.69 -44.32 17.47
C SER A 13 6.34 -42.91 16.97
N ALA A 14 6.19 -42.76 15.67
CA ALA A 14 5.70 -41.54 15.03
C ALA A 14 4.17 -41.49 15.10
N LEU A 15 3.62 -40.60 15.93
CA LEU A 15 2.22 -40.17 15.85
C LEU A 15 2.17 -38.86 15.05
N THR A 16 1.71 -38.91 13.80
CA THR A 16 1.42 -37.73 12.99
C THR A 16 -0.02 -37.28 13.25
N THR A 17 -0.20 -36.34 14.18
CA THR A 17 -1.48 -35.63 14.33
C THR A 17 -1.56 -34.52 13.29
N SER A 18 -2.50 -34.64 12.35
CA SER A 18 -2.78 -33.62 11.34
C SER A 18 -3.37 -32.37 12.00
N ILE A 19 -2.56 -31.32 12.15
CA ILE A 19 -3.04 -30.00 12.59
C ILE A 19 -3.77 -29.36 11.40
N THR A 20 -5.11 -29.40 11.42
CA THR A 20 -5.92 -28.59 10.52
C THR A 20 -5.85 -27.13 10.98
N ALA A 21 -4.90 -26.37 10.43
CA ALA A 21 -4.78 -24.94 10.68
C ALA A 21 -5.95 -24.20 10.02
N ARG A 22 -7.01 -23.95 10.78
CA ARG A 22 -8.13 -23.10 10.40
C ARG A 22 -7.63 -21.64 10.41
N ALA A 23 -7.30 -21.10 9.23
CA ALA A 23 -6.88 -19.72 9.09
C ALA A 23 -8.00 -18.78 9.58
N GLN A 24 -7.84 -18.20 10.77
CA GLN A 24 -8.69 -17.12 11.24
C GLN A 24 -8.51 -15.93 10.30
N LEU A 25 -9.55 -15.65 9.52
CA LEU A 25 -9.68 -14.40 8.77
C LEU A 25 -9.81 -13.28 9.80
N SER A 26 -8.70 -12.68 10.22
CA SER A 26 -8.71 -11.47 11.05
C SER A 26 -9.34 -10.35 10.22
N SER A 27 -10.67 -10.22 10.32
CA SER A 27 -11.41 -9.02 9.96
C SER A 27 -11.07 -7.95 10.98
N LEU A 28 -9.90 -7.33 10.84
CA LEU A 28 -9.60 -6.08 11.53
C LEU A 28 -10.41 -4.98 10.85
N THR A 29 -11.63 -4.76 11.33
CA THR A 29 -12.41 -3.54 11.07
C THR A 29 -11.80 -2.40 11.87
N THR A 30 -10.52 -2.08 11.63
CA THR A 30 -9.89 -0.88 12.15
C THR A 30 -10.24 0.25 11.20
N THR A 31 -11.03 1.23 11.67
CA THR A 31 -11.33 2.45 10.92
C THR A 31 -10.02 3.07 10.43
N ALA A 32 -9.92 3.32 9.12
CA ALA A 32 -8.71 3.85 8.54
C ALA A 32 -8.39 5.23 9.15
N PRO A 33 -7.15 5.51 9.57
CA PRO A 33 -6.85 6.71 10.36
C PRO A 33 -7.20 8.04 9.67
N TYR A 34 -7.15 8.12 8.33
CA TYR A 34 -7.51 9.33 7.58
C TYR A 34 -9.03 9.65 7.63
N LEU A 35 -9.85 8.71 8.10
CA LEU A 35 -11.29 8.87 8.29
C LEU A 35 -11.64 9.48 9.67
N LEU A 36 -10.69 9.55 10.60
CA LEU A 36 -10.94 10.12 11.93
C LEU A 36 -11.14 11.64 11.84
N ALA A 37 -11.94 12.18 12.76
CA ALA A 37 -12.14 13.62 12.88
C ALA A 37 -10.80 14.29 13.28
N GLY A 38 -10.51 15.46 12.70
CA GLY A 38 -9.24 16.15 12.95
C GLY A 38 -8.01 15.49 12.30
N SER A 39 -8.18 14.41 11.51
CA SER A 39 -7.05 13.80 10.80
C SER A 39 -6.38 14.83 9.88
N PRO A 40 -5.04 14.89 9.90
CA PRO A 40 -4.28 15.92 9.20
C PRO A 40 -4.43 15.78 7.69
N THR A 41 -4.27 16.90 6.99
CA THR A 41 -4.13 16.93 5.54
C THR A 41 -2.66 17.13 5.16
N PHE A 42 -2.34 16.82 3.90
CA PHE A 42 -1.23 17.46 3.21
C PHE A 42 -1.53 18.94 3.03
N ASP A 43 -0.49 19.76 2.86
CA ASP A 43 -0.65 21.21 2.72
C ASP A 43 -1.23 21.60 1.35
N LEU A 44 -1.15 20.68 0.38
CA LEU A 44 -1.56 20.88 -1.01
C LEU A 44 -3.01 20.45 -1.24
N SER A 45 -3.75 21.26 -2.00
CA SER A 45 -4.96 20.80 -2.68
C SER A 45 -4.64 19.74 -3.72
N ILE A 46 -5.62 18.95 -4.17
CA ILE A 46 -5.39 17.92 -5.19
C ILE A 46 -4.84 18.49 -6.51
N SER A 47 -5.27 19.67 -6.93
CA SER A 47 -4.76 20.33 -8.14
C SER A 47 -3.31 20.76 -7.97
N GLN A 48 -2.97 21.43 -6.86
CA GLN A 48 -1.60 21.83 -6.53
C GLN A 48 -0.67 20.61 -6.38
N PHE A 49 -1.18 19.54 -5.77
CA PHE A 49 -0.47 18.28 -5.64
C PHE A 49 -0.09 17.73 -7.02
N ARG A 50 -1.06 17.64 -7.94
CA ARG A 50 -0.85 17.11 -9.30
C ARG A 50 0.14 17.98 -10.08
N GLU A 51 -0.02 19.29 -10.06
CA GLU A 51 0.88 20.21 -10.76
C GLU A 51 2.32 20.09 -10.24
N ASN A 52 2.48 20.03 -8.91
CA ASN A 52 3.79 19.87 -8.31
C ASN A 52 4.41 18.50 -8.61
N PHE A 53 3.60 17.45 -8.54
CA PHE A 53 4.02 16.10 -8.88
C PHE A 53 4.49 16.01 -10.34
N ASN A 54 3.70 16.49 -11.30
CA ASN A 54 4.03 16.41 -12.72
C ASN A 54 5.26 17.25 -13.08
N ARG A 55 5.42 18.44 -12.47
CA ARG A 55 6.62 19.28 -12.66
C ARG A 55 7.89 18.57 -12.20
N GLN A 56 7.82 17.82 -11.11
CA GLN A 56 8.97 17.10 -10.55
C GLN A 56 9.20 15.72 -11.18
N ASN A 57 8.26 15.21 -11.97
CA ASN A 57 8.26 13.86 -12.55
C ASN A 57 7.63 13.89 -13.96
N PRO A 58 8.29 14.52 -14.96
CA PRO A 58 7.74 14.65 -16.31
C PRO A 58 7.41 13.30 -16.97
N ASP A 59 8.16 12.24 -16.64
CA ASP A 59 7.98 10.89 -17.19
C ASP A 59 6.92 10.04 -16.46
N LEU A 60 6.40 10.55 -15.34
CA LEU A 60 5.37 9.89 -14.53
C LEU A 60 4.17 10.84 -14.37
N PRO A 61 3.42 11.18 -15.43
CA PRO A 61 2.33 12.14 -15.29
C PRO A 61 1.15 11.56 -14.51
N LEU A 62 0.62 12.33 -13.57
CA LEU A 62 -0.73 12.15 -13.06
C LEU A 62 -1.71 12.96 -13.90
N ASN A 63 -2.75 12.27 -14.37
CA ASN A 63 -3.90 12.88 -15.02
C ASN A 63 -4.78 13.60 -13.99
N GLU A 64 -5.83 14.27 -14.47
CA GLU A 64 -6.78 14.93 -13.59
C GLU A 64 -7.50 13.94 -12.68
N PHE A 65 -7.67 14.34 -11.42
CA PHE A 65 -8.46 13.59 -10.45
C PHE A 65 -9.94 13.92 -10.64
N ARG A 66 -10.73 12.91 -10.96
CA ARG A 66 -12.18 13.02 -11.11
C ARG A 66 -12.85 12.55 -9.84
N ALA A 67 -13.85 13.30 -9.37
CA ALA A 67 -14.64 12.91 -8.21
C ALA A 67 -15.32 11.55 -8.46
N ILE A 68 -15.32 10.71 -7.44
CA ILE A 68 -16.07 9.45 -7.45
C ILE A 68 -17.29 9.68 -6.56
N GLU A 69 -18.47 9.72 -7.18
CA GLU A 69 -19.73 9.77 -6.45
C GLU A 69 -19.97 8.41 -5.78
N ASN A 70 -20.00 8.38 -4.45
CA ASN A 70 -20.39 7.20 -3.71
C ASN A 70 -21.41 7.59 -2.63
N SER A 71 -22.61 7.03 -2.73
CA SER A 71 -23.76 7.32 -1.87
C SER A 71 -23.60 6.88 -0.40
N ARG A 72 -22.50 6.18 -0.07
CA ARG A 72 -22.27 5.61 1.28
C ARG A 72 -21.23 6.32 2.15
N ASP A 73 -20.56 7.36 1.65
CA ASP A 73 -19.53 8.05 2.43
C ASP A 73 -20.17 9.00 3.47
N LYS A 74 -20.44 8.45 4.68
CA LYS A 74 -20.76 9.23 5.88
C LYS A 74 -19.58 10.06 6.40
N ALA A 75 -18.37 9.81 5.89
CA ALA A 75 -17.18 10.58 6.22
C ALA A 75 -17.23 11.89 5.42
N ASN A 76 -17.05 13.05 6.06
CA ASN A 76 -17.03 14.40 5.47
C ASN A 76 -15.85 14.61 4.49
N LEU A 77 -15.75 13.76 3.48
CA LEU A 77 -14.65 13.66 2.54
C LEU A 77 -15.20 13.61 1.11
N THR A 78 -14.38 14.06 0.18
CA THR A 78 -14.60 13.86 -1.26
C THR A 78 -13.61 12.80 -1.73
N ARG A 79 -14.08 11.75 -2.42
CA ARG A 79 -13.19 10.79 -3.07
C ARG A 79 -12.95 11.21 -4.50
N ALA A 80 -11.72 11.05 -4.96
CA ALA A 80 -11.38 11.26 -6.36
C ALA A 80 -10.36 10.23 -6.84
N ALA A 81 -10.30 9.99 -8.15
CA ALA A 81 -9.30 9.12 -8.75
C ALA A 81 -8.82 9.64 -10.10
N SER A 82 -7.60 9.24 -10.44
CA SER A 82 -6.95 9.48 -11.73
C SER A 82 -6.48 8.13 -12.28
N LYS A 83 -6.90 7.80 -13.49
CA LYS A 83 -6.36 6.66 -14.25
C LYS A 83 -4.98 7.02 -14.76
N ILE A 84 -3.96 6.21 -14.45
CA ILE A 84 -2.60 6.38 -14.99
C ILE A 84 -2.46 5.53 -16.25
N ASN A 85 -2.89 4.27 -16.20
CA ASN A 85 -3.06 3.38 -17.35
C ASN A 85 -4.09 2.29 -17.01
N GLU A 86 -4.27 1.27 -17.86
CA GLU A 86 -5.23 0.18 -17.64
C GLU A 86 -5.03 -0.58 -16.33
N ASN A 87 -3.79 -0.65 -15.84
CA ASN A 87 -3.39 -1.49 -14.72
C ASN A 87 -2.87 -0.68 -13.52
N LEU A 88 -2.99 0.65 -13.55
CA LEU A 88 -2.45 1.53 -12.52
C LEU A 88 -3.35 2.74 -12.32
N TYR A 89 -3.77 2.96 -11.08
CA TYR A 89 -4.69 4.01 -10.69
C TYR A 89 -4.18 4.74 -9.44
N ALA A 90 -4.43 6.04 -9.38
CA ALA A 90 -4.24 6.84 -8.19
C ALA A 90 -5.61 7.24 -7.62
N SER A 91 -5.84 7.00 -6.34
CA SER A 91 -7.07 7.37 -5.64
C SER A 91 -6.74 8.23 -4.44
N THR A 92 -7.63 9.15 -4.10
CA THR A 92 -7.42 10.07 -2.98
C THR A 92 -8.69 10.31 -2.19
N ALA A 93 -8.52 10.48 -0.88
CA ALA A 93 -9.54 11.09 -0.03
C ALA A 93 -9.15 12.55 0.23
N LEU A 94 -10.09 13.45 -0.02
CA LEU A 94 -9.93 14.89 0.08
C LEU A 94 -10.78 15.42 1.22
N GLU A 95 -10.26 16.42 1.93
CA GLU A 95 -11.05 17.22 2.85
C GLU A 95 -12.10 18.05 2.09
N ARG A 96 -13.35 18.01 2.57
CA ARG A 96 -14.45 18.74 1.95
C ARG A 96 -14.21 20.26 2.08
N GLY A 97 -14.55 21.01 1.04
CA GLY A 97 -14.38 22.47 0.99
C GLY A 97 -12.98 22.90 0.55
N THR A 98 -11.92 22.37 1.15
CA THR A 98 -10.53 22.77 0.82
C THR A 98 -9.92 21.94 -0.31
N LEU A 99 -10.47 20.75 -0.57
CA LEU A 99 -9.90 19.74 -1.48
C LEU A 99 -8.44 19.39 -1.17
N LYS A 100 -8.00 19.62 0.07
CA LYS A 100 -6.68 19.19 0.56
C LYS A 100 -6.62 17.68 0.65
N VAL A 101 -5.50 17.13 0.22
CA VAL A 101 -5.30 15.68 0.22
C VAL A 101 -5.20 15.19 1.67
N LYS A 102 -5.99 14.19 2.06
CA LYS A 102 -5.86 13.49 3.36
C LYS A 102 -5.13 12.17 3.23
N SER A 103 -5.37 11.47 2.14
CA SER A 103 -4.64 10.25 1.78
C SER A 103 -4.54 10.10 0.28
N MET A 104 -3.50 9.40 -0.16
CA MET A 104 -3.29 9.00 -1.55
C MET A 104 -3.03 7.50 -1.59
N GLN A 105 -3.61 6.81 -2.55
CA GLN A 105 -3.44 5.38 -2.76
C GLN A 105 -3.04 5.13 -4.20
N ILE A 106 -2.00 4.33 -4.39
CA ILE A 106 -1.69 3.71 -5.67
C ILE A 106 -2.27 2.31 -5.68
N THR A 107 -3.02 1.99 -6.74
CA THR A 107 -3.60 0.68 -6.98
C THR A 107 -2.99 0.11 -8.25
N TRP A 108 -2.16 -0.92 -8.11
CA TRP A 108 -1.65 -1.70 -9.23
C TRP A 108 -2.50 -2.96 -9.40
N LEU A 109 -2.97 -3.20 -10.63
CA LEU A 109 -3.67 -4.41 -11.02
C LEU A 109 -2.65 -5.38 -11.64
N PRO A 110 -2.43 -6.56 -11.03
CA PRO A 110 -1.46 -7.52 -11.56
C PRO A 110 -1.84 -7.99 -12.96
N ILE A 111 -0.90 -7.88 -13.89
CA ILE A 111 -0.99 -8.43 -15.24
C ILE A 111 -0.21 -9.74 -15.36
N GLN A 112 -0.57 -10.53 -16.37
CA GLN A 112 0.15 -11.76 -16.73
C GLN A 112 1.15 -11.48 -17.86
N GLY A 113 2.18 -12.31 -17.96
CA GLY A 113 3.18 -12.22 -19.03
C GLY A 113 4.44 -11.44 -18.67
N PRO A 114 5.35 -11.24 -19.65
CA PRO A 114 6.69 -10.70 -19.41
C PRO A 114 6.70 -9.27 -18.86
N GLU A 115 5.63 -8.51 -19.07
CA GLU A 115 5.52 -7.11 -18.65
C GLU A 115 5.22 -6.93 -17.15
N GLN A 116 4.85 -8.00 -16.42
CA GLN A 116 4.43 -7.90 -15.02
C GLN A 116 5.49 -7.22 -14.14
N LYS A 117 6.77 -7.57 -14.33
CA LYS A 117 7.89 -7.00 -13.56
C LYS A 117 8.01 -5.49 -13.80
N ALA A 118 7.91 -5.06 -15.06
CA ALA A 118 7.98 -3.66 -15.45
C ALA A 118 6.76 -2.87 -14.93
N ALA A 119 5.55 -3.44 -15.01
CA ALA A 119 4.33 -2.82 -14.49
C ALA A 119 4.39 -2.61 -12.97
N LYS A 120 4.87 -3.62 -12.23
CA LYS A 120 5.10 -3.51 -10.79
C LYS A 120 6.15 -2.45 -10.47
N ALA A 121 7.27 -2.43 -11.20
CA ALA A 121 8.32 -1.42 -11.02
C ALA A 121 7.77 0.01 -11.22
N LYS A 122 6.98 0.23 -12.27
CA LYS A 122 6.32 1.51 -12.53
C LYS A 122 5.40 1.92 -11.38
N ALA A 123 4.61 1.00 -10.83
CA ALA A 123 3.77 1.28 -9.66
C ALA A 123 4.60 1.75 -8.44
N LEU A 124 5.76 1.12 -8.21
CA LEU A 124 6.68 1.49 -7.13
C LEU A 124 7.33 2.88 -7.38
N GLU A 125 7.63 3.22 -8.62
CA GLU A 125 8.14 4.54 -8.99
C GLU A 125 7.11 5.64 -8.69
N TYR A 126 5.84 5.45 -9.07
CA TYR A 126 4.76 6.37 -8.73
C TYR A 126 4.64 6.57 -7.22
N MET A 127 4.72 5.50 -6.44
CA MET A 127 4.68 5.60 -4.98
C MET A 127 5.84 6.41 -4.41
N ALA A 128 7.07 6.12 -4.85
CA ALA A 128 8.25 6.82 -4.37
C ALA A 128 8.19 8.32 -4.74
N ALA A 129 7.71 8.63 -5.94
CA ALA A 129 7.46 10.00 -6.38
C ALA A 129 6.39 10.69 -5.51
N ILE A 130 5.29 10.01 -5.17
CA ILE A 130 4.24 10.56 -4.30
C ILE A 130 4.82 10.88 -2.92
N ILE A 131 5.59 9.96 -2.32
CA ILE A 131 6.27 10.18 -1.03
C ILE A 131 7.12 11.45 -1.09
N ARG A 132 7.90 11.63 -2.16
CA ARG A 132 8.76 12.80 -2.36
C ARG A 132 7.95 14.10 -2.47
N THR A 133 6.85 14.11 -3.22
CA THR A 133 5.99 15.29 -3.37
C THR A 133 5.41 15.78 -2.04
N VAL A 134 5.10 14.87 -1.12
CA VAL A 134 4.53 15.21 0.19
C VAL A 134 5.57 15.34 1.32
N ALA A 135 6.80 14.94 1.05
CA ALA A 135 7.96 15.07 1.94
C ALA A 135 9.13 15.66 1.14
N PRO A 136 9.08 16.96 0.80
CA PRO A 136 10.00 17.58 -0.15
C PRO A 136 11.47 17.60 0.32
N LEU A 137 11.71 17.34 1.60
CA LEU A 137 13.06 17.20 2.17
C LEU A 137 13.73 15.86 1.82
N LEU A 138 12.99 14.90 1.25
CA LEU A 138 13.54 13.61 0.84
C LEU A 138 14.05 13.67 -0.60
N THR A 139 15.26 13.16 -0.83
CA THR A 139 15.74 12.90 -2.20
C THR A 139 14.94 11.75 -2.86
N LYS A 140 15.15 11.53 -4.16
CA LYS A 140 14.56 10.41 -4.90
C LYS A 140 14.95 9.07 -4.28
N GLU A 141 16.24 8.90 -3.98
CA GLU A 141 16.83 7.69 -3.40
C GLU A 141 16.32 7.47 -1.98
N GLN A 142 16.23 8.53 -1.18
CA GLN A 142 15.68 8.46 0.18
C GLN A 142 14.20 8.07 0.17
N SER A 143 13.43 8.57 -0.81
CA SER A 143 12.01 8.22 -0.98
C SER A 143 11.84 6.76 -1.39
N GLN A 144 12.68 6.25 -2.29
CA GLN A 144 12.71 4.83 -2.67
C GLN A 144 13.12 3.94 -1.50
N LYS A 145 14.15 4.30 -0.74
CA LYS A 145 14.58 3.56 0.46
C LYS A 145 13.49 3.56 1.53
N LYS A 146 12.75 4.66 1.70
CA LYS A 146 11.60 4.73 2.60
C LYS A 146 10.48 3.82 2.13
N LEU A 147 10.16 3.84 0.84
CA LEU A 147 9.18 2.92 0.23
C LEU A 147 9.56 1.46 0.48
N GLN A 148 10.79 1.06 0.18
CA GLN A 148 11.25 -0.32 0.38
C GLN A 148 11.11 -0.80 1.83
N ARG A 149 11.46 0.04 2.81
CA ARG A 149 11.25 -0.26 4.23
C ARG A 149 9.78 -0.48 4.60
N CYS A 150 8.86 0.19 3.91
CA CYS A 150 7.43 0.06 4.15
C CYS A 150 6.79 -1.11 3.40
N LEU A 151 7.46 -1.71 2.41
CA LEU A 151 6.94 -2.81 1.58
C LEU A 151 7.15 -4.21 2.19
N SER A 152 7.62 -4.29 3.43
CA SER A 152 7.73 -5.54 4.21
C SER A 152 6.39 -6.28 4.28
N PRO A 153 6.38 -7.63 4.41
CA PRO A 153 5.27 -8.52 4.01
C PRO A 153 3.95 -8.45 4.83
N VAL A 154 3.65 -7.33 5.50
CA VAL A 154 2.39 -7.13 6.22
C VAL A 154 1.41 -6.32 5.35
N LYS A 155 0.35 -7.02 4.90
CA LYS A 155 -0.99 -6.57 4.45
C LYS A 155 -1.22 -5.04 4.33
N VAL A 156 -1.66 -4.58 3.14
CA VAL A 156 -1.90 -3.16 2.75
C VAL A 156 -0.80 -2.23 3.27
N ASN A 157 0.26 -2.08 2.48
CA ASN A 157 1.43 -1.29 2.84
C ASN A 157 1.06 0.21 2.90
N THR A 158 0.64 0.65 4.09
CA THR A 158 0.30 2.03 4.40
C THR A 158 1.54 2.74 4.90
N ILE A 159 2.01 3.73 4.14
CA ILE A 159 3.12 4.60 4.50
C ILE A 159 2.57 5.78 5.28
N THR A 160 2.95 5.89 6.55
CA THR A 160 2.62 7.04 7.39
C THR A 160 3.81 7.99 7.45
N LEU A 161 3.60 9.27 7.15
CA LEU A 161 4.62 10.31 7.20
C LEU A 161 4.47 11.13 8.49
N ARG A 162 5.54 11.15 9.31
CA ARG A 162 5.68 11.91 10.58
C ARG A 162 6.21 13.33 10.31
N PRO A 163 5.86 14.34 11.16
CA PRO A 163 5.30 14.19 12.51
C PRO A 163 3.77 14.31 12.65
N LYS A 164 3.00 14.56 11.59
CA LYS A 164 1.52 14.64 11.63
C LYS A 164 0.86 13.66 10.68
N ALA A 165 1.03 12.37 10.97
CA ALA A 165 0.45 11.19 10.31
C ALA A 165 -0.33 11.44 8.98
N ARG A 166 0.40 11.65 7.88
CA ARG A 166 -0.15 11.69 6.52
C ARG A 166 0.02 10.33 5.82
N TYR A 167 -0.93 9.90 4.98
CA TYR A 167 -0.99 8.51 4.49
C TYR A 167 -0.79 8.37 2.97
N VAL A 168 0.15 7.51 2.58
CA VAL A 168 0.32 7.02 1.20
C VAL A 168 0.19 5.50 1.21
N MET A 169 -0.78 4.92 0.52
CA MET A 169 -1.06 3.48 0.57
C MET A 169 -0.72 2.80 -0.76
N LEU A 170 -0.16 1.59 -0.70
CA LEU A 170 -0.21 0.63 -1.80
C LEU A 170 -1.25 -0.43 -1.50
N SER A 171 -2.23 -0.55 -2.40
CA SER A 171 -3.09 -1.72 -2.44
C SER A 171 -2.71 -2.58 -3.65
N GLN A 172 -2.36 -3.83 -3.38
CA GLN A 172 -2.34 -4.89 -4.39
C GLN A 172 -3.70 -5.56 -4.39
N ILE A 173 -4.43 -5.50 -5.51
CA ILE A 173 -5.62 -6.32 -5.67
C ILE A 173 -5.13 -7.69 -6.15
N THR A 174 -4.87 -8.59 -5.21
CA THR A 174 -4.65 -9.99 -5.55
C THR A 174 -6.00 -10.58 -5.91
N ALA A 175 -6.31 -10.72 -7.20
CA ALA A 175 -7.46 -11.50 -7.61
C ALA A 175 -7.27 -12.93 -7.09
N LYS A 176 -8.06 -13.34 -6.08
CA LYS A 176 -8.31 -14.75 -5.86
C LYS A 176 -9.03 -15.24 -7.11
N ARG A 177 -8.30 -15.89 -8.02
CA ARG A 177 -8.94 -16.81 -8.96
C ARG A 177 -9.64 -17.87 -8.11
N GLY A 178 -10.92 -18.09 -8.41
CA GLY A 178 -11.80 -19.02 -7.72
C GLY A 178 -11.33 -20.45 -7.78
#